data_AF-A0A4Y9A6B6-F1
#
_entry.id   AF-A0A4Y9A6B6-F1
#
_cell.length_a   1.000
_cell.length_b   1.000
_cell.length_c   1.000
_cell.angle_alpha   90.00
_cell.angle_beta   90.00
_cell.angle_gamma   90.00
#
_symmetry.space_group_name_H-M   'P 1'
#
loop_
_entity.id
_entity.type
_entity.pdbx_description
1 polymer ?
#
loop_
_entity_poly.entity_id
_entity_poly.type
_entity_poly.pdbx_seq_one_letter_code
_entity_poly.pdbx_strand_id
1 'polypeptide(L)'
;METVNKDKGVRFFEYLLELNNLVGKVVRDYKEYDNYWFIEEFTQLDGCYVLDECEEEENFLEIHKPEITNRDKESPKLVSVLNDWVKTDIHNENVIPEYKSEKDTLDSNGENVREYFEDDPERVKTFQNWRADWQKWAYNLKKKKKVDLLYNNSTFADQK
;
A
#
# COMPACT_ATOMS: atom_id res chain seq x y z
N MET A 1 59.73 -29.73 -4.26
CA MET A 1 59.21 -29.04 -5.46
C MET A 1 57.68 -28.86 -5.46
N GLU A 2 56.95 -29.37 -4.46
CA GLU A 2 55.47 -29.29 -4.39
C GLU A 2 54.90 -27.95 -3.87
N THR A 3 55.69 -27.14 -3.16
CA THR A 3 55.20 -25.90 -2.51
C THR A 3 54.97 -24.75 -3.49
N VAL A 4 55.78 -24.63 -4.54
CA VAL A 4 55.71 -23.54 -5.54
C VAL A 4 54.46 -23.66 -6.43
N ASN A 5 53.94 -24.87 -6.65
CA ASN A 5 52.74 -25.09 -7.45
C ASN A 5 51.44 -24.76 -6.69
N LYS A 6 51.42 -25.00 -5.37
CA LYS A 6 50.32 -24.54 -4.50
C LYS A 6 50.21 -23.01 -4.51
N ASP A 7 51.35 -22.33 -4.49
CA ASP A 7 51.42 -20.87 -4.39
C ASP A 7 50.91 -20.18 -5.68
N LYS A 8 51.22 -20.72 -6.86
CA LYS A 8 50.64 -20.24 -8.13
C LYS A 8 49.13 -20.47 -8.24
N GLY A 9 48.66 -21.63 -7.78
CA GLY A 9 47.23 -21.94 -7.77
C GLY A 9 46.45 -21.00 -6.86
N VAL A 10 46.96 -20.76 -5.64
CA VAL A 10 46.37 -19.81 -4.67
C VAL A 10 46.28 -18.41 -5.28
N ARG A 11 47.38 -17.89 -5.83
CA ARG A 11 47.39 -16.54 -6.45
C ARG A 11 46.46 -16.41 -7.65
N PHE A 12 46.25 -17.49 -8.41
CA PHE A 12 45.28 -17.50 -9.51
C PHE A 12 43.84 -17.40 -9.01
N PHE A 13 43.47 -18.14 -7.96
CA PHE A 13 42.14 -18.03 -7.35
C PHE A 13 41.92 -16.69 -6.65
N GLU A 14 42.94 -16.14 -5.99
CA GLU A 14 42.89 -14.79 -5.41
C GLU A 14 42.66 -13.73 -6.49
N TYR A 15 43.39 -13.82 -7.61
CA TYR A 15 43.20 -12.94 -8.76
C TYR A 15 41.77 -13.04 -9.33
N LEU A 16 41.24 -14.26 -9.52
CA LEU A 16 39.87 -14.44 -10.00
C LEU A 16 38.83 -13.90 -9.01
N LEU A 17 39.07 -14.04 -7.71
CA LEU A 17 38.19 -13.51 -6.66
C LEU A 17 38.20 -11.98 -6.65
N GLU A 18 39.36 -11.34 -6.72
CA GLU A 18 39.46 -9.88 -6.82
C GLU A 18 38.83 -9.35 -8.11
N LEU A 19 39.03 -10.04 -9.23
CA LEU A 19 38.44 -9.68 -10.51
C LEU A 19 36.89 -9.80 -10.46
N ASN A 20 36.36 -10.83 -9.78
CA ASN A 20 34.92 -10.96 -9.54
C ASN A 20 34.40 -9.80 -8.64
N ASN A 21 35.12 -9.48 -7.58
CA ASN A 21 34.76 -8.38 -6.67
C ASN A 21 34.83 -6.99 -7.36
N LEU A 22 35.65 -6.83 -8.40
CA LEU A 22 35.73 -5.62 -9.23
C LEU A 22 34.57 -5.47 -10.21
N VAL A 23 33.99 -6.59 -10.68
CA VAL A 23 32.86 -6.60 -11.62
C VAL A 23 31.55 -6.17 -10.94
N GLY A 24 31.44 -6.35 -9.63
CA GLY A 24 30.34 -5.82 -8.84
C GLY A 24 30.26 -6.43 -7.46
N LYS A 25 29.45 -5.80 -6.58
CA LYS A 25 29.14 -6.37 -5.28
C LYS A 25 28.35 -7.67 -5.49
N VAL A 26 28.91 -8.80 -5.05
CA VAL A 26 28.18 -10.07 -4.99
C VAL A 26 27.07 -9.94 -3.94
N VAL A 27 25.83 -9.78 -4.39
CA VAL A 27 24.64 -9.78 -3.55
C VAL A 27 24.35 -11.22 -3.13
N ARG A 28 24.45 -11.50 -1.82
CA ARG A 28 24.19 -12.83 -1.27
C ARG A 28 22.83 -12.92 -0.56
N ASP A 29 22.35 -11.80 -0.03
CA ASP A 29 21.01 -11.68 0.54
C ASP A 29 20.10 -10.97 -0.47
N TYR A 30 18.97 -11.59 -0.79
CA TYR A 30 17.97 -11.01 -1.69
C TYR A 30 17.42 -9.68 -1.17
N LYS A 31 17.50 -9.41 0.13
CA LYS A 31 17.09 -8.14 0.73
C LYS A 31 18.00 -6.96 0.37
N GLU A 32 19.17 -7.23 -0.22
CA GLU A 32 20.08 -6.19 -0.69
C GLU A 32 19.72 -5.68 -2.10
N TYR A 33 18.75 -6.29 -2.79
CA TYR A 33 18.21 -5.75 -4.02
C TYR A 33 17.32 -4.54 -3.73
N ASP A 34 17.34 -3.55 -4.63
CA ASP A 34 16.51 -2.34 -4.54
C ASP A 34 15.01 -2.70 -4.47
N ASN A 35 14.62 -3.78 -5.14
CA ASN A 35 13.28 -4.30 -5.12
C ASN A 35 13.30 -5.80 -4.76
N TYR A 36 12.62 -6.15 -3.68
CA TYR A 36 12.30 -7.53 -3.34
C TYR A 36 10.89 -7.56 -2.78
N TRP A 37 10.19 -8.67 -3.03
CA TRP A 37 8.80 -8.85 -2.59
C TRP A 37 8.63 -10.25 -2.02
N PHE A 38 7.80 -10.35 -0.99
CA PHE A 38 7.35 -11.63 -0.47
C PHE A 38 6.15 -12.12 -1.28
N ILE A 39 6.13 -13.39 -1.65
CA ILE A 39 5.05 -13.99 -2.45
C ILE A 39 3.69 -13.81 -1.76
N GLU A 40 3.68 -13.87 -0.43
CA GLU A 40 2.49 -13.71 0.41
C GLU A 40 1.85 -12.31 0.30
N GLU A 41 2.58 -11.31 -0.20
CA GLU A 41 2.02 -9.99 -0.47
C GLU A 41 1.12 -9.96 -1.70
N PHE A 42 1.37 -10.85 -2.67
CA PHE A 42 0.61 -10.93 -3.92
C PHE A 42 -0.66 -11.74 -3.75
N THR A 43 -0.61 -12.85 -2.99
CA THR A 43 -1.77 -13.74 -2.77
C THR A 43 -2.96 -13.06 -2.06
N GLN A 44 -2.74 -11.89 -1.46
CA GLN A 44 -3.79 -11.11 -0.79
C GLN A 44 -4.40 -10.01 -1.66
N LEU A 45 -3.91 -9.84 -2.89
CA LEU A 45 -4.27 -8.76 -3.79
C LEU A 45 -5.04 -9.30 -5.00
N ASP A 46 -6.25 -8.77 -5.19
CA ASP A 46 -7.05 -9.12 -6.36
C ASP A 46 -6.35 -8.63 -7.64
N GLY A 47 -6.16 -9.54 -8.60
CA GLY A 47 -5.43 -9.28 -9.85
C GLY A 47 -3.94 -9.61 -9.78
N CYS A 48 -3.45 -10.23 -8.69
CA CYS A 48 -2.14 -10.86 -8.64
C CYS A 48 -2.32 -12.38 -8.51
N TYR A 49 -1.66 -13.13 -9.38
CA TYR A 49 -1.69 -14.59 -9.40
C TYR A 49 -0.26 -15.13 -9.31
N VAL A 50 -0.06 -16.19 -8.54
CA VAL A 50 1.27 -16.73 -8.26
C VAL A 50 1.26 -18.24 -8.46
N LEU A 51 2.32 -18.79 -9.04
CA LEU A 51 2.48 -20.23 -9.27
C LEU A 51 1.27 -20.81 -10.01
N ASP A 52 0.62 -21.82 -9.44
CA ASP A 52 -0.49 -22.57 -10.01
C ASP A 52 -1.77 -21.74 -10.25
N GLU A 53 -1.82 -20.50 -9.76
CA GLU A 53 -2.95 -19.58 -9.98
C GLU A 53 -2.81 -18.76 -11.28
N CYS A 54 -1.64 -18.80 -11.94
CA CYS A 54 -1.39 -18.10 -13.20
C CYS A 54 -2.18 -18.73 -14.36
N GLU A 55 -2.59 -17.91 -15.32
CA GLU A 55 -3.29 -18.39 -16.52
C GLU A 55 -2.34 -19.17 -17.45
N GLU A 56 -1.09 -18.70 -17.57
CA GLU A 56 -0.06 -19.39 -18.34
C GLU A 56 0.85 -20.23 -17.43
N GLU A 57 0.99 -21.51 -17.73
CA GLU A 57 1.77 -22.47 -16.90
C GLU A 57 3.27 -22.12 -16.79
N GLU A 58 3.80 -21.32 -17.71
CA GLU A 58 5.20 -20.86 -17.70
C GLU A 58 5.41 -19.65 -16.77
N ASN A 59 4.34 -18.98 -16.35
CA ASN A 59 4.42 -17.81 -15.48
C ASN A 59 4.48 -18.23 -14.02
N PHE A 60 5.41 -17.63 -13.27
CA PHE A 60 5.46 -17.79 -11.81
C PHE A 60 4.74 -16.66 -11.07
N LEU A 61 4.46 -15.54 -11.74
CA LEU A 61 3.74 -14.37 -11.23
C LEU A 61 3.05 -13.66 -12.39
N GLU A 62 1.76 -13.40 -12.24
CA GLU A 62 0.99 -12.55 -13.15
C GLU A 62 0.38 -11.39 -12.38
N ILE A 63 0.57 -10.18 -12.90
CA ILE A 63 -0.07 -8.98 -12.37
C ILE A 63 -0.96 -8.43 -13.47
N HIS A 64 -2.27 -8.52 -13.24
CA HIS A 64 -3.28 -8.03 -14.17
C HIS A 64 -3.59 -6.58 -13.84
N LYS A 65 -3.72 -5.74 -14.87
CA LYS A 65 -4.02 -4.32 -14.69
C LYS A 65 -5.40 -4.15 -14.04
N PRO A 66 -5.51 -3.48 -12.88
CA PRO A 66 -6.78 -3.36 -12.19
C PRO A 66 -7.66 -2.30 -12.86
N GLU A 67 -8.97 -2.57 -12.92
CA GLU A 67 -9.96 -1.57 -13.32
C GLU A 67 -10.40 -0.74 -12.11
N ILE A 68 -9.87 0.49 -12.00
CA ILE A 68 -10.30 1.47 -11.00
C ILE A 68 -11.37 2.38 -11.63
N THR A 69 -12.63 2.02 -11.43
CA THR A 69 -13.77 2.75 -11.99
C THR A 69 -14.04 4.05 -11.22
N ASN A 70 -14.86 4.94 -11.78
CA ASN A 70 -15.30 6.15 -11.07
C ASN A 70 -16.07 5.78 -9.78
N ARG A 71 -16.83 4.69 -9.80
CA ARG A 71 -17.55 4.18 -8.63
C ARG A 71 -16.61 3.76 -7.49
N ASP A 72 -15.44 3.19 -7.81
CA ASP A 72 -14.44 2.83 -6.80
C ASP A 72 -13.83 4.06 -6.12
N LYS A 73 -13.77 5.19 -6.84
CA LYS A 73 -13.26 6.47 -6.32
C LYS A 73 -14.28 7.24 -5.48
N GLU A 74 -15.56 6.88 -5.58
CA GLU A 74 -16.63 7.51 -4.82
C GLU A 74 -16.63 7.00 -3.37
N SER A 75 -16.27 7.89 -2.44
CA SER A 75 -16.36 7.61 -1.01
C SER A 75 -17.83 7.48 -0.56
N PRO A 76 -18.11 6.75 0.54
CA PRO A 76 -19.45 6.70 1.13
C PRO A 76 -19.97 8.10 1.46
N LYS A 77 -21.20 8.39 1.04
CA LYS A 77 -21.85 9.69 1.28
C LYS A 77 -22.03 9.92 2.78
N LEU A 78 -21.73 11.13 3.23
CA LEU A 78 -22.06 11.56 4.59
C LEU A 78 -23.57 11.64 4.79
N VAL A 79 -23.99 11.26 5.98
CA VAL A 79 -25.35 11.53 6.47
C VAL A 79 -25.43 13.00 6.85
N SER A 80 -26.57 13.65 6.58
CA SER A 80 -26.77 15.10 6.79
C SER A 80 -26.36 15.58 8.19
N VAL A 81 -26.63 14.77 9.21
CA VAL A 81 -26.29 15.05 10.63
C VAL A 81 -24.78 15.20 10.86
N LEU A 82 -23.93 14.65 9.99
CA LEU A 82 -22.47 14.64 10.13
C LEU A 82 -21.75 15.74 9.33
N ASN A 83 -22.41 16.41 8.39
CA ASN A 83 -21.78 17.34 7.46
C ASN A 83 -20.97 18.44 8.16
N ASP A 84 -21.50 19.00 9.25
CA ASP A 84 -20.83 20.08 9.98
C ASP A 84 -19.77 19.60 10.98
N TRP A 85 -19.77 18.30 11.25
CA TRP A 85 -18.98 17.68 12.30
C TRP A 85 -17.70 17.03 11.79
N VAL A 86 -17.69 16.48 10.58
CA VAL A 86 -16.49 15.89 9.99
C VAL A 86 -15.55 17.00 9.52
N LYS A 87 -14.29 16.95 9.97
CA LYS A 87 -13.27 17.99 9.66
C LYS A 87 -12.26 17.58 8.58
N THR A 88 -12.19 16.29 8.29
CA THR A 88 -11.24 15.69 7.36
C THR A 88 -11.82 15.57 5.96
N ASP A 89 -10.96 15.54 4.94
CA ASP A 89 -11.37 15.20 3.58
C ASP A 89 -11.81 13.73 3.50
N ILE A 90 -13.10 13.52 3.24
CA ILE A 90 -13.72 12.19 3.15
C ILE A 90 -13.33 11.44 1.88
N HIS A 91 -12.84 12.14 0.86
CA HIS A 91 -12.49 11.56 -0.43
C HIS A 91 -11.05 11.05 -0.47
N ASN A 92 -10.26 11.30 0.58
CA ASN A 92 -8.88 10.88 0.68
C ASN A 92 -8.75 9.58 1.49
N GLU A 93 -8.55 8.45 0.82
CA GLU A 93 -8.45 7.14 1.48
C GLU A 93 -7.28 7.01 2.48
N ASN A 94 -6.31 7.93 2.42
CA ASN A 94 -5.12 7.92 3.27
C ASN A 94 -5.35 8.64 4.60
N VAL A 95 -6.43 9.41 4.74
CA VAL A 95 -6.72 10.20 5.93
C VAL A 95 -7.91 9.59 6.66
N ILE A 96 -7.68 9.09 7.86
CA ILE A 96 -8.76 8.53 8.69
C ILE A 96 -9.74 9.65 9.03
N PRO A 97 -11.06 9.45 8.83
CA PRO A 97 -12.02 10.48 9.15
C PRO A 97 -12.05 10.84 10.64
N GLU A 98 -12.02 12.14 10.92
CA GLU A 98 -12.11 12.69 12.26
C GLU A 98 -13.27 13.69 12.36
N TYR A 99 -13.81 13.82 13.57
CA TYR A 99 -14.88 14.76 13.89
C TYR A 99 -14.35 15.93 14.76
N LYS A 100 -15.09 17.02 14.80
CA LYS A 100 -14.90 18.14 15.74
C LYS A 100 -15.48 17.75 17.10
N SER A 101 -14.73 17.90 18.18
CA SER A 101 -15.20 17.55 19.54
C SER A 101 -16.34 18.45 20.01
N GLU A 102 -16.33 19.72 19.60
CA GLU A 102 -17.32 20.73 19.93
C GLU A 102 -17.53 21.70 18.76
N LYS A 103 -18.68 22.35 18.72
CA LYS A 103 -18.97 23.48 17.84
C LYS A 103 -19.85 24.50 18.57
N ASP A 104 -19.72 25.77 18.20
CA ASP A 104 -20.62 26.81 18.69
C ASP A 104 -21.86 26.87 17.78
N THR A 105 -23.04 26.81 18.37
CA THR A 105 -24.35 26.95 17.71
C THR A 105 -25.15 28.07 18.35
N LEU A 106 -26.06 28.69 17.59
CA LEU A 106 -26.99 29.66 18.14
C LEU A 106 -28.23 28.93 18.66
N ASP A 107 -28.61 29.21 19.89
CA ASP A 107 -29.88 28.73 20.44
C ASP A 107 -31.08 29.51 19.88
N SER A 108 -32.28 29.11 20.29
CA SER A 108 -33.54 29.78 19.90
C SER A 108 -33.63 31.24 20.33
N ASN A 109 -32.77 31.70 21.25
CA ASN A 109 -32.70 33.06 21.76
C ASN A 109 -31.56 33.88 21.12
N GLY A 110 -30.76 33.27 20.23
CA GLY A 110 -29.61 33.90 19.59
C GLY A 110 -28.36 33.96 20.46
N GLU A 111 -28.30 33.20 21.55
CA GLU A 111 -27.11 33.04 22.37
C GLU A 111 -26.20 31.94 21.81
N ASN A 112 -24.88 32.14 21.88
CA ASN A 112 -23.91 31.12 21.50
C ASN A 112 -23.88 30.02 22.56
N VAL A 113 -24.33 28.84 22.19
CA VAL A 113 -24.25 27.63 23.00
C VAL A 113 -23.21 26.70 22.39
N ARG A 114 -22.39 26.10 23.25
CA ARG A 114 -21.43 25.09 22.84
C ARG A 114 -22.12 23.73 22.81
N GLU A 115 -22.11 23.09 21.65
CA GLU A 115 -22.62 21.74 21.43
C GLU A 115 -21.43 20.77 21.33
N TYR A 116 -21.41 19.69 22.11
CA TYR A 116 -20.39 18.66 22.03
C TYR A 116 -20.85 17.53 21.12
N PHE A 117 -19.93 16.94 20.34
CA PHE A 117 -20.25 15.85 19.42
C PHE A 117 -20.92 14.67 20.14
N GLU A 118 -20.50 14.39 21.37
CA GLU A 118 -20.98 13.26 22.18
C GLU A 118 -22.36 13.48 22.80
N ASP A 119 -22.90 14.71 22.78
CA ASP A 119 -24.22 15.04 23.35
C ASP A 119 -25.38 14.36 22.62
N ASP A 120 -25.16 13.92 21.38
CA ASP A 120 -26.13 13.22 20.54
C ASP A 120 -25.68 11.77 20.29
N PRO A 121 -26.29 10.78 20.99
CA PRO A 121 -25.96 9.36 20.80
C PRO A 121 -26.24 8.85 19.39
N GLU A 122 -27.24 9.40 18.69
CA GLU A 122 -27.58 9.02 17.33
C GLU A 122 -26.48 9.50 16.37
N ARG A 123 -25.98 10.72 16.54
CA ARG A 123 -24.83 11.25 15.79
C ARG A 123 -23.59 10.40 15.99
N VAL A 124 -23.24 10.06 17.24
CA VAL A 124 -22.06 9.22 17.54
C VAL A 124 -22.17 7.86 16.85
N LYS A 125 -23.32 7.20 16.96
CA LYS A 125 -23.59 5.91 16.32
C LYS A 125 -23.53 6.03 14.78
N THR A 126 -24.11 7.08 14.22
CA THR A 126 -24.12 7.32 12.77
C THR A 126 -22.71 7.51 12.24
N PHE A 127 -21.86 8.26 12.95
CA PHE A 127 -20.46 8.43 12.57
C PHE A 127 -19.67 7.12 12.64
N GLN A 128 -19.86 6.31 13.68
CA GLN A 128 -19.19 5.02 13.80
C GLN A 128 -19.54 4.07 12.63
N ASN A 129 -20.82 3.99 12.29
CA ASN A 129 -21.28 3.18 11.16
C ASN A 129 -20.71 3.69 9.83
N TRP A 130 -20.84 4.98 9.55
CA TRP A 130 -20.30 5.59 8.34
C TRP A 130 -18.77 5.41 8.24
N ARG A 131 -18.05 5.56 9.36
CA ARG A 131 -16.59 5.36 9.41
C ARG A 131 -16.21 3.91 9.09
N ALA A 132 -16.99 2.94 9.54
CA ALA A 132 -16.74 1.53 9.20
C ALA A 132 -16.91 1.27 7.69
N ASP A 133 -17.92 1.86 7.06
CA ASP A 133 -18.12 1.77 5.62
C ASP A 133 -17.02 2.50 4.84
N TRP A 134 -16.61 3.68 5.33
CA TRP A 134 -15.47 4.41 4.79
C TRP A 134 -14.17 3.61 4.88
N GLN A 135 -13.92 2.92 5.98
CA GLN A 135 -12.72 2.09 6.16
C GLN A 135 -12.68 0.93 5.15
N LYS A 136 -13.82 0.28 4.89
CA LYS A 136 -13.91 -0.77 3.87
C LYS A 136 -13.63 -0.21 2.48
N TRP A 137 -14.24 0.94 2.14
CA TRP A 137 -13.99 1.62 0.87
C TRP A 137 -12.51 1.98 0.72
N ALA A 138 -11.91 2.63 1.72
CA ALA A 138 -10.52 3.05 1.70
C ALA A 138 -9.57 1.85 1.58
N TYR A 139 -9.85 0.75 2.28
CA TYR A 139 -9.07 -0.49 2.17
C TYR A 139 -9.12 -1.08 0.76
N ASN A 140 -10.31 -1.20 0.18
CA ASN A 140 -10.49 -1.75 -1.17
C ASN A 140 -9.83 -0.87 -2.24
N LEU A 141 -9.99 0.45 -2.15
CA LEU A 141 -9.36 1.38 -3.09
C LEU A 141 -7.83 1.34 -2.96
N LYS A 142 -7.29 1.28 -1.75
CA LYS A 142 -5.84 1.12 -1.52
C LYS A 142 -5.30 -0.18 -2.11
N LYS A 143 -6.01 -1.30 -1.96
CA LYS A 143 -5.63 -2.57 -2.57
C LYS A 143 -5.52 -2.45 -4.08
N LYS A 144 -6.56 -1.93 -4.74
CA LYS A 144 -6.55 -1.71 -6.19
C LYS A 144 -5.42 -0.78 -6.63
N LYS A 145 -5.19 0.34 -5.92
CA LYS A 145 -4.08 1.26 -6.18
C LYS A 145 -2.70 0.60 -5.96
N LYS A 146 -2.56 -0.30 -4.99
CA LYS A 146 -1.31 -1.07 -4.77
C LYS A 146 -1.02 -1.96 -5.97
N VAL A 147 -2.03 -2.68 -6.48
CA VAL A 147 -1.88 -3.53 -7.67
C VAL A 147 -1.55 -2.69 -8.91
N ASP A 148 -2.21 -1.55 -9.10
CA ASP A 148 -1.90 -0.64 -10.22
C ASP A 148 -0.46 -0.13 -10.17
N LEU A 149 0.03 0.22 -8.98
CA LEU A 149 1.42 0.62 -8.77
C LEU A 149 2.38 -0.54 -9.07
N LEU A 150 2.09 -1.75 -8.60
CA LEU A 150 2.90 -2.95 -8.87
C LEU A 150 2.98 -3.24 -10.36
N TYR A 151 1.83 -3.23 -11.06
CA TYR A 151 1.74 -3.40 -12.50
C TYR A 151 2.63 -2.41 -13.22
N ASN A 152 2.44 -1.12 -12.97
CA ASN A 152 3.21 -0.06 -13.63
C ASN A 152 4.71 -0.16 -13.32
N ASN A 153 5.10 -0.43 -12.07
CA ASN A 153 6.51 -0.58 -11.69
C ASN A 153 7.18 -1.80 -12.37
N SER A 154 6.45 -2.91 -12.53
CA SER A 154 6.95 -4.09 -13.23
C SER A 154 7.14 -3.85 -14.73
N THR A 155 6.31 -3.02 -15.38
CA THR A 155 6.44 -2.74 -16.81
C THR A 155 7.68 -1.90 -17.17
N PHE A 156 8.26 -1.17 -16.20
CA PHE A 156 9.49 -0.38 -16.44
C PHE A 156 10.79 -1.19 -16.31
N ALA A 157 10.74 -2.41 -15.76
CA ALA A 157 11.92 -3.26 -15.64
C ALA A 157 12.39 -3.83 -17.00
N ASP A 158 11.47 -3.96 -17.96
CA ASP A 158 11.75 -4.52 -19.30
C ASP A 158 12.31 -3.50 -20.32
N GLN A 159 12.62 -2.26 -19.91
CA GLN A 159 13.09 -1.20 -20.81
C GLN A 159 14.52 -0.69 -20.56
N LYS A 160 15.39 -1.47 -19.91
CA LYS A 160 16.81 -1.11 -19.74
C LYS A 160 17.77 -2.18 -20.22
#